data_AF-A0A367GKU6-F1
#
_entry.id   AF-A0A367GKU6-F1
#
_cell.length_a   1.000
_cell.length_b   1.000
_cell.length_c   1.000
_cell.angle_alpha   90.00
_cell.angle_beta   90.00
_cell.angle_gamma   90.00
#
_symmetry.space_group_name_H-M   'P 1'
#
loop_
_entity.id
_entity.type
_entity.pdbx_description
1 polymer ?
#
loop_
_entity_poly.entity_id
_entity_poly.type
_entity_poly.pdbx_seq_one_letter_code
_entity_poly.pdbx_strand_id
1 'polypeptide(L)'
;MDWDQYYEKFYDWATSTQISRMSSLTSYGASSEVAEVAQEYMDEKAASRLIKKAVAYGVQFTPEEIYDLSGCCNTEAMNVLLDSSKCRFTKEQLEDLYGAVDDEVLERVAARNKISLFEDDEDEEIDDETVEEEFFDEPVASDPKIGFFTKFFAGIGIADALSSSHASHPGHCTGDCANCPPHYGYRYGRWYYGHGHVHGCEFGGNKGDGSL
;
A
#
# COMPACT_ATOMS: atom_id res chain seq x y z
N MET A 1 -11.59 27.57 -20.09
CA MET A 1 -12.77 26.70 -20.17
C MET A 1 -13.30 26.59 -18.75
N ASP A 2 -14.60 26.77 -18.56
CA ASP A 2 -15.20 26.53 -17.24
C ASP A 2 -15.36 25.01 -16.99
N TRP A 3 -15.57 24.65 -15.73
CA TRP A 3 -15.72 23.27 -15.30
C TRP A 3 -16.91 22.56 -15.97
N ASP A 4 -18.08 23.21 -16.00
CA ASP A 4 -19.30 22.61 -16.53
C ASP A 4 -19.14 22.18 -17.99
N GLN A 5 -18.54 23.04 -18.83
CA GLN A 5 -18.23 22.71 -20.23
C GLN A 5 -17.21 21.58 -20.37
N TYR A 6 -16.28 21.47 -19.42
CA TYR A 6 -15.27 20.42 -19.43
C TYR A 6 -15.88 19.07 -19.03
N TYR A 7 -16.65 19.06 -17.94
CA TYR A 7 -17.27 17.87 -17.37
C TYR A 7 -18.33 17.29 -18.31
N GLU A 8 -19.20 18.14 -18.88
CA GLU A 8 -20.26 17.72 -19.83
C GLU A 8 -19.69 16.92 -21.02
N LYS A 9 -18.50 17.28 -21.49
CA LYS A 9 -17.88 16.70 -22.70
C LYS A 9 -16.74 15.74 -22.38
N PHE A 10 -16.48 15.45 -21.11
CA PHE A 10 -15.31 14.70 -20.68
C PHE A 10 -15.25 13.32 -21.34
N TYR A 11 -16.35 12.58 -21.31
CA TYR A 11 -16.45 11.23 -21.88
C TYR A 11 -16.52 11.19 -23.41
N ASP A 12 -16.73 12.33 -24.07
CA ASP A 12 -16.73 12.43 -25.54
C ASP A 12 -15.31 12.55 -26.12
N TRP A 13 -14.31 12.77 -25.26
CA TRP A 13 -12.94 13.04 -25.67
C TRP A 13 -12.02 11.83 -25.43
N ALA A 14 -11.02 11.69 -26.30
CA ALA A 14 -9.87 10.84 -25.98
C ALA A 14 -9.11 11.40 -24.77
N THR A 15 -8.47 10.54 -23.96
CA THR A 15 -7.73 10.91 -22.75
C THR A 15 -6.71 12.04 -22.97
N SER A 16 -5.99 12.03 -24.10
CA SER A 16 -5.04 13.10 -24.44
C SER A 16 -5.71 14.48 -24.58
N THR A 17 -6.95 14.51 -25.08
CA THR A 17 -7.74 15.73 -25.22
C THR A 17 -8.31 16.19 -23.88
N GLN A 18 -8.76 15.25 -23.04
CA GLN A 18 -9.18 15.54 -21.66
C GLN A 18 -8.01 16.22 -20.90
N ILE A 19 -6.84 15.56 -20.86
CA ILE A 19 -5.64 16.06 -20.17
C ILE A 19 -5.18 17.42 -20.72
N SER A 20 -5.20 17.60 -22.04
CA SER A 20 -4.83 18.87 -22.67
C SER A 20 -5.78 20.00 -22.25
N ARG A 21 -7.10 19.77 -22.28
CA ARG A 21 -8.12 20.76 -21.95
C ARG A 21 -8.16 21.10 -20.45
N MET A 22 -7.86 20.15 -19.57
CA MET A 22 -7.72 20.37 -18.12
C MET A 22 -6.76 21.53 -17.80
N SER A 23 -5.74 21.75 -18.63
CA SER A 23 -4.77 22.83 -18.42
C SER A 23 -5.40 24.23 -18.54
N SER A 24 -6.49 24.35 -19.32
CA SER A 24 -7.22 25.59 -19.61
C SER A 24 -8.40 25.86 -18.67
N LEU A 25 -8.60 25.01 -17.65
CA LEU A 25 -9.65 25.19 -16.66
C LEU A 25 -9.43 26.47 -15.85
N THR A 26 -10.51 27.24 -15.73
CA THR A 26 -10.56 28.51 -14.96
C THR A 26 -11.51 28.45 -13.78
N SER A 27 -12.22 27.34 -13.60
CA SER A 27 -13.09 27.04 -12.47
C SER A 27 -13.11 25.53 -12.23
N TYR A 28 -13.62 25.15 -11.06
CA TYR A 28 -13.79 23.77 -10.62
C TYR A 28 -15.19 23.61 -10.01
N GLY A 29 -15.80 22.44 -10.20
CA GLY A 29 -17.13 22.11 -9.70
C GLY A 29 -17.09 21.44 -8.33
N ALA A 30 -18.04 20.53 -8.11
CA ALA A 30 -18.11 19.76 -6.87
C ALA A 30 -16.88 18.85 -6.71
N SER A 31 -16.46 18.61 -5.47
CA SER A 31 -15.31 17.75 -5.17
C SER A 31 -15.48 16.35 -5.73
N SER A 32 -16.69 15.79 -5.68
CA SER A 32 -17.03 14.47 -6.20
C SER A 32 -16.80 14.36 -7.71
N GLU A 33 -17.19 15.37 -8.48
CA GLU A 33 -16.96 15.40 -9.94
C GLU A 33 -15.46 15.53 -10.25
N VAL A 34 -14.74 16.32 -9.47
CA VAL A 34 -13.29 16.47 -9.63
C VAL A 34 -12.56 15.18 -9.30
N ALA A 35 -12.99 14.48 -8.25
CA ALA A 35 -12.43 13.19 -7.83
C ALA A 35 -12.71 12.09 -8.86
N GLU A 36 -13.92 12.04 -9.42
CA GLU A 36 -14.28 11.15 -10.53
C GLU A 36 -13.35 11.38 -11.73
N VAL A 37 -13.26 12.62 -12.22
CA VAL A 37 -12.41 12.97 -13.37
C VAL A 37 -10.94 12.62 -13.13
N ALA A 38 -10.43 12.79 -11.90
CA ALA A 38 -9.06 12.45 -11.56
C ALA A 38 -8.79 10.94 -11.70
N GLN A 39 -9.70 10.10 -11.21
CA GLN A 39 -9.61 8.64 -11.30
C GLN A 39 -9.72 8.15 -12.75
N GLU A 40 -10.59 8.78 -13.55
CA GLU A 40 -10.84 8.42 -14.94
C GLU A 40 -9.65 8.68 -15.89
N TYR A 41 -8.69 9.55 -15.52
CA TYR A 41 -7.53 9.79 -16.39
C TYR A 41 -6.65 8.56 -16.61
N MET A 42 -6.62 7.63 -15.64
CA MET A 42 -5.65 6.52 -15.60
C MET A 42 -4.18 6.98 -15.79
N ASP A 43 -3.88 8.24 -15.46
CA ASP A 43 -2.57 8.89 -15.56
C ASP A 43 -2.31 9.65 -14.26
N GLU A 44 -1.42 9.11 -13.43
CA GLU A 44 -1.11 9.64 -12.09
C GLU A 44 -0.65 11.10 -12.13
N LYS A 45 0.11 11.49 -13.15
CA LYS A 45 0.63 12.86 -13.27
C LYS A 45 -0.49 13.83 -13.64
N ALA A 46 -1.42 13.41 -14.50
CA ALA A 46 -2.58 14.21 -14.86
C ALA A 46 -3.55 14.36 -13.68
N ALA A 47 -3.87 13.26 -12.99
CA ALA A 47 -4.71 13.25 -11.79
C ALA A 47 -4.14 14.16 -10.70
N SER A 48 -2.88 13.93 -10.33
CA SER A 48 -2.15 14.73 -9.33
C SER A 48 -2.16 16.23 -9.66
N ARG A 49 -2.00 16.59 -10.94
CA ARG A 49 -2.04 18.00 -11.38
C ARG A 49 -3.44 18.59 -11.31
N LEU A 50 -4.47 17.82 -11.64
CA LEU A 50 -5.87 18.26 -11.52
C LEU A 50 -6.18 18.57 -10.05
N ILE A 51 -5.89 17.64 -9.14
CA ILE A 51 -6.17 17.77 -7.71
C ILE A 51 -5.42 18.96 -7.10
N LYS A 52 -4.11 19.10 -7.35
CA LYS A 52 -3.35 20.27 -6.86
C LYS A 52 -3.95 21.60 -7.32
N LYS A 53 -4.44 21.68 -8.57
CA LYS A 53 -5.12 22.89 -9.05
C LYS A 53 -6.49 23.08 -8.39
N ALA A 54 -7.31 22.05 -8.29
CA ALA A 54 -8.62 22.13 -7.65
C ALA A 54 -8.51 22.62 -6.19
N VAL A 55 -7.55 22.07 -5.44
CA VAL A 55 -7.21 22.52 -4.08
C VAL A 55 -6.80 24.00 -4.06
N ALA A 56 -5.96 24.44 -5.00
CA ALA A 56 -5.55 25.85 -5.10
C ALA A 56 -6.72 26.80 -5.42
N TYR A 57 -7.78 26.30 -6.07
CA TYR A 57 -9.03 27.02 -6.29
C TYR A 57 -10.02 26.93 -5.12
N GLY A 58 -9.65 26.24 -4.04
CA GLY A 58 -10.43 26.15 -2.81
C GLY A 58 -11.42 24.99 -2.76
N VAL A 59 -11.33 24.01 -3.66
CA VAL A 59 -12.14 22.79 -3.57
C VAL A 59 -11.77 22.04 -2.28
N GLN A 60 -12.79 21.53 -1.58
CA GLN A 60 -12.63 20.77 -0.34
C GLN A 60 -13.19 19.38 -0.55
N PHE A 61 -12.34 18.38 -0.36
CA PHE A 61 -12.70 16.97 -0.54
C PHE A 61 -13.09 16.34 0.80
N THR A 62 -13.98 15.35 0.75
CA THR A 62 -14.33 14.55 1.94
C THR A 62 -13.22 13.54 2.25
N PRO A 63 -13.17 12.98 3.47
CA PRO A 63 -12.22 11.91 3.79
C PRO A 63 -12.29 10.72 2.83
N GLU A 64 -13.49 10.32 2.41
CA GLU A 64 -13.70 9.22 1.45
C GLU A 64 -13.13 9.56 0.08
N GLU A 65 -13.37 10.78 -0.43
CA GLU A 65 -12.80 11.22 -1.70
C GLU A 65 -11.27 11.32 -1.63
N ILE A 66 -10.71 11.75 -0.49
CA ILE A 66 -9.26 11.78 -0.28
C ILE A 66 -8.67 10.36 -0.32
N TYR A 67 -9.35 9.40 0.31
CA TYR A 67 -8.94 8.00 0.24
C TYR A 67 -8.98 7.47 -1.19
N ASP A 68 -10.07 7.69 -1.94
CA ASP A 68 -10.16 7.26 -3.34
C ASP A 68 -9.03 7.85 -4.21
N LEU A 69 -8.69 9.13 -3.96
CA LEU A 69 -7.61 9.81 -4.68
C LEU A 69 -6.22 9.26 -4.36
N SER A 70 -6.01 8.59 -3.22
CA SER A 70 -4.75 7.92 -2.90
C SER A 70 -4.40 6.82 -3.91
N GLY A 71 -5.39 6.24 -4.57
CA GLY A 71 -5.20 5.20 -5.59
C GLY A 71 -4.76 5.74 -6.96
N CYS A 72 -4.84 7.04 -7.21
CA CYS A 72 -4.53 7.64 -8.52
C CYS A 72 -3.62 8.87 -8.48
N CYS A 73 -3.35 9.42 -7.30
CA CYS A 73 -2.48 10.58 -7.11
C CYS A 73 -1.15 10.19 -6.46
N ASN A 74 -0.10 10.93 -6.79
CA ASN A 74 1.19 10.76 -6.14
C ASN A 74 1.25 11.44 -4.77
N THR A 75 2.26 11.07 -3.99
CA THR A 75 2.48 11.55 -2.62
C THR A 75 2.51 13.09 -2.51
N GLU A 76 3.14 13.79 -3.46
CA GLU A 76 3.18 15.25 -3.44
C GLU A 76 1.77 15.87 -3.54
N ALA A 77 0.91 15.34 -4.41
CA ALA A 77 -0.47 15.80 -4.53
C ALA A 77 -1.30 15.41 -3.30
N MET A 78 -1.09 14.20 -2.77
CA MET A 78 -1.78 13.73 -1.56
C MET A 78 -1.41 14.56 -0.33
N ASN A 79 -0.14 14.93 -0.17
CA ASN A 79 0.31 15.85 0.89
C ASN A 79 -0.40 17.21 0.79
N VAL A 80 -0.42 17.82 -0.40
CA VAL A 80 -1.10 19.11 -0.64
C VAL A 80 -2.58 19.00 -0.34
N LEU A 81 -3.22 17.93 -0.79
CA LEU A 81 -4.63 17.66 -0.56
C LEU A 81 -4.93 17.55 0.94
N LEU A 82 -4.17 16.72 1.67
CA LEU A 82 -4.41 16.47 3.08
C LEU A 82 -4.12 17.70 3.96
N ASP A 83 -3.03 18.43 3.71
CA ASP A 83 -2.71 19.68 4.41
C ASP A 83 -3.82 20.72 4.23
N SER A 84 -4.35 20.85 3.01
CA SER A 84 -5.40 21.81 2.66
C SER A 84 -6.79 21.47 3.19
N SER A 85 -7.00 20.21 3.57
CA SER A 85 -8.30 19.71 4.02
C SER A 85 -8.75 20.41 5.30
N LYS A 86 -10.04 20.68 5.42
CA LYS A 86 -10.66 21.25 6.63
C LYS A 86 -11.61 20.27 7.32
N CYS A 87 -11.76 19.07 6.76
CA CYS A 87 -12.61 18.03 7.31
C CYS A 87 -11.99 17.42 8.59
N ARG A 88 -12.85 16.75 9.36
CA ARG A 88 -12.44 15.91 10.47
C ARG A 88 -12.19 14.50 9.96
N PHE A 89 -11.14 13.87 10.45
CA PHE A 89 -10.81 12.48 10.16
C PHE A 89 -11.02 11.63 11.41
N THR A 90 -11.27 10.35 11.22
CA THR A 90 -11.08 9.32 12.26
C THR A 90 -9.63 8.81 12.25
N LYS A 91 -9.26 8.00 13.25
CA LYS A 91 -7.94 7.35 13.29
C LYS A 91 -7.76 6.43 12.06
N GLU A 92 -8.71 5.54 11.84
CA GLU A 92 -8.75 4.60 10.70
C GLU A 92 -8.60 5.31 9.35
N GLN A 93 -9.33 6.41 9.12
CA GLN A 93 -9.22 7.17 7.87
C GLN A 93 -7.84 7.78 7.62
N LEU A 94 -7.07 8.07 8.66
CA LEU A 94 -5.70 8.55 8.52
C LEU A 94 -4.71 7.40 8.37
N GLU A 95 -4.95 6.27 9.04
CA GLU A 95 -4.16 5.04 8.89
C GLU A 95 -4.26 4.47 7.47
N ASP A 96 -5.45 4.54 6.85
CA ASP A 96 -5.68 4.12 5.47
C ASP A 96 -4.86 4.92 4.44
N LEU A 97 -4.31 6.08 4.83
CA LEU A 97 -3.47 6.92 3.99
C LEU A 97 -1.96 6.64 4.16
N TYR A 98 -1.58 5.65 4.98
CA TYR A 98 -0.19 5.25 5.15
C TYR A 98 0.46 4.82 3.83
N GLY A 99 1.65 5.38 3.56
CA GLY A 99 2.39 5.16 2.32
C GLY A 99 1.90 5.97 1.11
N ALA A 100 0.69 6.55 1.17
CA ALA A 100 0.20 7.49 0.15
C ALA A 100 0.56 8.94 0.48
N VAL A 101 0.77 9.25 1.76
CA VAL A 101 1.09 10.58 2.30
C VAL A 101 2.36 10.46 3.14
N ASP A 102 3.17 11.52 3.19
CA ASP A 102 4.34 11.56 4.07
C ASP A 102 3.93 11.57 5.56
N ASP A 103 4.67 10.84 6.39
CA ASP A 103 4.38 10.68 7.83
C ASP A 103 4.25 12.04 8.55
N GLU A 104 5.13 13.01 8.24
CA GLU A 104 5.09 14.36 8.82
C GLU A 104 3.76 15.10 8.55
N VAL A 105 3.12 14.83 7.40
CA VAL A 105 1.83 15.43 7.04
C VAL A 105 0.70 14.70 7.78
N LEU A 106 0.78 13.37 7.88
CA LEU A 106 -0.18 12.57 8.65
C LEU A 106 -0.20 12.95 10.13
N GLU A 107 0.98 13.07 10.77
CA GLU A 107 1.12 13.51 12.16
C GLU A 107 0.50 14.90 12.38
N ARG A 108 0.77 15.84 11.47
CA ARG A 108 0.23 17.20 11.56
C ARG A 108 -1.29 17.21 11.45
N VAL A 109 -1.84 16.40 10.56
CA VAL A 109 -3.30 16.31 10.35
C VAL A 109 -3.94 15.56 11.53
N ALA A 110 -3.30 14.53 12.07
CA ALA A 110 -3.73 13.83 13.26
C ALA A 110 -3.77 14.75 14.48
N ALA A 111 -2.72 15.52 14.72
CA ALA A 111 -2.65 16.53 15.78
C ALA A 111 -3.79 17.56 15.65
N ARG A 112 -4.08 18.04 14.43
CA ARG A 112 -5.21 18.93 14.14
C ARG A 112 -6.57 18.30 14.45
N ASN A 113 -6.67 16.97 14.36
CA ASN A 113 -7.85 16.19 14.68
C ASN A 113 -7.86 15.62 16.11
N LYS A 114 -6.80 15.86 16.90
CA LYS A 114 -6.60 15.31 18.25
C LYS A 114 -6.58 13.77 18.27
N ILE A 115 -5.93 13.17 17.28
CA ILE A 115 -5.76 11.73 17.13
C ILE A 115 -4.29 11.38 17.45
N SER A 116 -4.10 10.32 18.23
CA SER A 116 -2.80 9.64 18.36
C SER A 116 -2.73 8.55 17.29
N LEU A 117 -1.89 8.75 16.27
CA LEU A 117 -1.72 7.77 15.18
C LEU A 117 -0.70 6.70 15.53
N PHE A 118 0.45 7.15 16.02
CA PHE A 118 1.50 6.29 16.53
C PHE A 118 1.26 6.20 18.03
N GLU A 119 0.88 5.01 18.50
CA GLU A 119 0.92 4.72 19.93
C GLU A 119 2.40 4.53 20.27
N ASP A 120 2.97 5.47 21.02
CA ASP A 120 4.23 5.21 21.71
C ASP A 120 3.89 4.22 22.83
N ASP A 121 4.43 3.00 22.77
CA ASP A 121 4.32 1.95 23.81
C ASP A 121 5.00 2.38 25.14
N GLU A 122 4.76 3.59 25.65
CA GLU A 122 5.44 4.12 26.85
C GLU A 122 4.52 4.37 28.08
N ASP A 123 3.21 4.10 28.00
CA ASP A 123 2.31 4.24 29.16
C ASP A 123 1.46 2.97 29.40
N GLU A 124 2.10 1.86 29.80
CA GLU A 124 1.48 0.92 30.74
C GLU A 124 2.15 1.14 32.12
N GLU A 125 1.67 2.12 32.90
CA GLU A 125 1.83 2.08 34.35
C GLU A 125 1.11 0.82 34.86
N ILE A 126 1.86 -0.27 35.03
CA ILE A 126 1.41 -1.47 35.72
C ILE A 126 1.23 -1.08 37.19
N ASP A 127 -0.03 -0.89 37.58
CA ASP A 127 -0.47 -0.71 38.96
C ASP A 127 -0.03 -1.93 39.81
N ASP A 128 0.68 -1.63 40.89
CA ASP A 128 1.27 -2.57 41.85
C ASP A 128 0.16 -3.12 42.76
N GLU A 129 -0.55 -4.17 42.32
CA GLU A 129 -1.36 -5.00 43.21
C GLU A 129 -0.94 -6.48 43.11
N THR A 130 0.01 -6.82 43.98
CA THR A 130 0.29 -8.12 44.58
C THR A 130 -0.67 -9.27 44.26
N VAL A 131 -0.20 -10.25 43.49
CA VAL A 131 -0.62 -11.65 43.63
C VAL A 131 0.64 -12.52 43.63
N GLU A 132 1.15 -12.82 44.81
CA GLU A 132 1.99 -14.02 44.99
C GLU A 132 1.06 -15.24 44.88
N GLU A 133 1.33 -16.17 43.96
CA GLU A 133 1.31 -17.63 44.26
C GLU A 133 1.88 -18.47 43.09
N GLU A 134 3.06 -19.04 43.37
CA GLU A 134 3.60 -20.36 42.98
C GLU A 134 3.87 -20.73 41.51
N PHE A 135 5.12 -20.42 41.10
CA PHE A 135 6.15 -21.34 40.59
C PHE A 135 5.72 -22.70 40.00
N PHE A 136 5.80 -22.81 38.66
CA PHE A 136 6.29 -24.04 38.01
C PHE A 136 7.39 -23.65 37.01
N ASP A 137 8.61 -24.10 37.29
CA ASP A 137 9.85 -23.85 36.57
C ASP A 137 9.90 -24.69 35.28
N GLU A 138 9.97 -24.05 34.10
CA GLU A 138 10.49 -24.68 32.88
C GLU A 138 11.26 -23.63 32.05
N PRO A 139 12.52 -23.87 31.65
CA PRO A 139 13.37 -22.83 31.08
C PRO A 139 13.02 -22.57 29.61
N VAL A 140 12.27 -21.50 29.34
CA VAL A 140 12.04 -21.03 27.97
C VAL A 140 13.22 -20.15 27.55
N ALA A 141 14.04 -20.69 26.64
CA ALA A 141 15.03 -19.92 25.92
C ALA A 141 14.33 -18.82 25.11
N SER A 142 14.84 -17.60 25.22
CA SER A 142 14.38 -16.40 24.51
C SER A 142 14.34 -16.61 22.99
N ASP A 143 13.15 -16.57 22.41
CA ASP A 143 12.96 -16.46 20.96
C ASP A 143 13.07 -14.99 20.50
N PRO A 144 13.68 -14.72 19.33
CA PRO A 144 13.78 -13.38 18.79
C PRO A 144 12.41 -12.85 18.37
N LYS A 145 12.10 -11.61 18.79
CA LYS A 145 10.84 -10.90 18.53
C LYS A 145 10.63 -10.72 17.01
N ILE A 146 9.67 -11.44 16.46
CA ILE A 146 9.18 -11.29 15.08
C ILE A 146 8.04 -10.26 15.11
N GLY A 147 8.26 -9.10 14.48
CA GLY A 147 7.30 -7.99 14.37
C GLY A 147 6.12 -8.27 13.44
N PHE A 148 5.10 -7.43 13.57
CA PHE A 148 3.75 -7.53 13.00
C PHE A 148 3.70 -7.35 11.46
N PHE A 149 4.29 -8.28 10.69
CA PHE A 149 4.16 -8.30 9.21
C PHE A 149 3.92 -9.70 8.62
N THR A 150 3.27 -10.62 9.35
CA THR A 150 3.01 -12.00 8.85
C THR A 150 1.52 -12.40 8.78
N LYS A 151 0.58 -11.46 8.86
CA LYS A 151 -0.85 -11.77 8.72
C LYS A 151 -1.51 -11.04 7.55
N PHE A 152 -1.07 -11.32 6.33
CA PHE A 152 -1.88 -11.04 5.13
C PHE A 152 -1.98 -12.21 4.13
N PHE A 153 -1.58 -13.44 4.49
CA PHE A 153 -1.82 -14.62 3.64
C PHE A 153 -2.35 -15.84 4.41
N ALA A 154 -3.30 -15.62 5.33
CA ALA A 154 -4.02 -16.72 5.98
C ALA A 154 -5.51 -16.64 5.60
N GLY A 155 -5.86 -17.12 4.40
CA GLY A 155 -7.28 -17.23 4.07
C GLY A 155 -7.68 -17.60 2.64
N ILE A 156 -7.18 -18.70 2.07
CA ILE A 156 -7.98 -19.54 1.15
C ILE A 156 -7.62 -21.00 1.43
N GLY A 157 -8.55 -21.75 2.02
CA GLY A 157 -8.43 -23.19 2.23
C GLY A 157 -9.00 -23.98 1.05
N ILE A 158 -8.27 -25.01 0.60
CA ILE A 158 -8.82 -26.22 -0.03
C ILE A 158 -8.00 -27.40 0.49
N ALA A 159 -8.72 -28.41 0.98
CA ALA A 159 -8.23 -29.66 1.52
C ALA A 159 -7.62 -30.57 0.42
N ASP A 160 -6.50 -31.24 0.72
CA ASP A 160 -6.37 -32.69 0.48
C ASP A 160 -5.13 -33.32 1.13
N ALA A 161 -5.33 -34.57 1.57
CA ALA A 161 -4.41 -35.69 1.68
C ALA A 161 -2.96 -35.56 2.25
N LEU A 162 -2.78 -36.19 3.41
CA LEU A 162 -1.83 -37.29 3.72
C LEU A 162 -0.36 -37.22 3.24
N SER A 163 0.55 -37.19 4.24
CA SER A 163 1.89 -37.82 4.28
C SER A 163 2.92 -37.46 3.20
N SER A 164 3.95 -36.70 3.58
CA SER A 164 5.34 -37.18 3.44
C SER A 164 6.27 -36.41 4.36
N SER A 165 7.18 -37.14 4.99
CA SER A 165 8.35 -36.62 5.70
C SER A 165 9.27 -35.91 4.71
N HIS A 166 9.53 -34.61 4.88
CA HIS A 166 10.66 -33.99 4.19
C HIS A 166 11.43 -33.04 5.10
N ALA A 167 12.74 -33.25 5.14
CA ALA A 167 13.71 -32.52 5.93
C ALA A 167 13.69 -31.02 5.62
N SER A 168 14.02 -30.22 6.64
CA SER A 168 14.15 -28.77 6.57
C SER A 168 15.06 -28.34 5.39
N HIS A 169 14.57 -27.40 4.56
CA HIS A 169 15.29 -26.92 3.38
C HIS A 169 16.43 -25.96 3.80
N PRO A 170 17.67 -26.14 3.32
CA PRO A 170 18.86 -25.46 3.84
C PRO A 170 19.03 -23.99 3.39
N GLY A 171 17.94 -23.29 3.04
CA GLY A 171 17.97 -21.87 2.67
C GLY A 171 18.74 -21.50 1.39
N HIS A 172 19.31 -22.48 0.68
CA HIS A 172 19.97 -22.30 -0.61
C HIS A 172 19.53 -23.40 -1.58
N CYS A 173 19.43 -23.09 -2.86
CA CYS A 173 18.97 -24.04 -3.87
C CYS A 173 20.12 -24.98 -4.24
N THR A 174 19.93 -26.27 -3.96
CA THR A 174 20.92 -27.33 -4.27
C THR A 174 20.79 -27.87 -5.70
N GLY A 175 19.88 -27.30 -6.50
CA GLY A 175 19.58 -27.71 -7.87
C GLY A 175 18.36 -28.64 -8.01
N ASP A 176 17.78 -29.14 -6.91
CA ASP A 176 16.50 -29.83 -6.90
C ASP A 176 15.35 -28.86 -6.61
N CYS A 177 14.93 -28.15 -7.66
CA CYS A 177 14.02 -27.01 -7.55
C CYS A 177 12.56 -27.40 -7.32
N ALA A 178 12.23 -28.70 -7.37
CA ALA A 178 10.89 -29.20 -7.09
C ALA A 178 10.56 -29.15 -5.59
N ASN A 179 11.57 -29.22 -4.73
CA ASN A 179 11.44 -29.26 -3.27
C ASN A 179 11.90 -27.96 -2.58
N CYS A 180 12.25 -26.94 -3.35
CA CYS A 180 12.60 -25.63 -2.82
C CYS A 180 11.33 -24.82 -2.51
N PRO A 181 11.34 -23.96 -1.48
CA PRO A 181 10.32 -22.92 -1.32
C PRO A 181 10.16 -22.09 -2.60
N PRO A 182 8.98 -21.49 -2.86
CA PRO A 182 8.77 -20.71 -4.08
C PRO A 182 9.76 -19.55 -4.16
N HIS A 183 10.37 -19.40 -5.33
CA HIS A 183 11.49 -18.49 -5.53
C HIS A 183 11.59 -18.07 -6.99
N TYR A 184 12.32 -16.98 -7.27
CA TYR A 184 12.52 -16.51 -8.63
C TYR A 184 13.48 -17.42 -9.41
N GLY A 185 12.99 -17.93 -10.54
CA GLY A 185 13.73 -18.74 -11.49
C GLY A 185 13.63 -18.21 -12.92
N TYR A 186 14.67 -18.44 -13.73
CA TYR A 186 14.71 -18.00 -15.11
C TYR A 186 14.21 -19.09 -16.07
N ARG A 187 13.29 -18.73 -16.96
CA ARG A 187 12.70 -19.64 -17.93
C ARG A 187 12.33 -18.83 -19.18
N TYR A 188 12.55 -19.36 -20.39
CA TYR A 188 12.16 -18.68 -21.65
C TYR A 188 12.54 -17.19 -21.75
N GLY A 189 13.70 -16.80 -21.21
CA GLY A 189 14.18 -15.41 -21.30
C GLY A 189 13.58 -14.44 -20.28
N ARG A 190 12.80 -14.92 -19.30
CA ARG A 190 12.13 -14.08 -18.29
C ARG A 190 12.21 -14.69 -16.91
N TRP A 191 12.09 -13.86 -15.89
CA TRP A 191 12.02 -14.25 -14.47
C TRP A 191 10.58 -14.59 -14.08
N TYR A 192 10.39 -15.72 -13.41
CA TYR A 192 9.10 -16.18 -12.92
C TYR A 192 9.21 -16.59 -11.45
N TYR A 193 8.20 -16.23 -10.65
CA TYR A 193 8.07 -16.66 -9.27
C TYR A 193 7.27 -17.97 -9.21
N GLY A 194 7.81 -19.01 -8.61
CA GLY A 194 7.10 -20.28 -8.45
C GLY A 194 8.01 -21.48 -8.25
N HIS A 195 7.47 -22.67 -8.52
CA HIS A 195 8.19 -23.94 -8.44
C HIS A 195 8.51 -24.45 -9.85
N GLY A 196 9.70 -25.02 -10.07
CA GLY A 196 10.10 -25.61 -11.35
C GLY A 196 10.54 -24.60 -12.41
N HIS A 197 11.80 -24.19 -12.34
CA HIS A 197 12.51 -23.50 -13.41
C HIS A 197 13.59 -24.41 -14.00
N VAL A 198 14.03 -24.09 -15.23
CA VAL A 198 14.90 -24.96 -16.02
C VAL A 198 16.35 -24.44 -15.99
N HIS A 199 16.53 -23.12 -15.84
CA HIS A 199 17.85 -22.54 -15.69
C HIS A 199 17.87 -21.37 -14.71
N GLY A 200 18.80 -21.40 -13.77
CA GLY A 200 19.22 -20.25 -12.97
C GLY A 200 18.15 -19.81 -11.98
N CYS A 201 18.49 -19.85 -10.70
CA CYS A 201 17.65 -19.32 -9.65
C CYS A 201 18.36 -18.26 -8.82
N GLU A 202 17.57 -17.45 -8.13
CA GLU A 202 18.06 -16.41 -7.21
C GLU A 202 18.95 -16.96 -6.08
N PHE A 203 18.85 -18.27 -5.80
CA PHE A 203 19.67 -18.96 -4.81
C PHE A 203 20.93 -19.63 -5.39
N GLY A 204 21.32 -19.32 -6.64
CA GLY A 204 22.60 -19.75 -7.22
C GLY A 204 22.71 -21.22 -7.61
N GLY A 205 21.58 -21.93 -7.71
CA GLY A 205 21.51 -23.32 -8.14
C GLY A 205 21.29 -23.42 -9.65
N ASN A 206 22.26 -24.02 -10.36
CA ASN A 206 22.04 -24.59 -11.69
C ASN A 206 23.24 -25.44 -12.14
N LYS A 207 23.09 -26.76 -12.26
CA LYS A 207 24.01 -27.56 -13.08
C LYS A 207 23.39 -27.73 -14.47
N GLY A 208 23.43 -26.66 -15.24
CA GLY A 208 23.08 -26.65 -16.65
C GLY A 208 23.87 -25.53 -17.29
N ASP A 209 24.93 -25.91 -17.98
CA ASP A 209 25.85 -25.10 -18.77
C ASP A 209 25.13 -23.99 -19.53
N GLY A 210 25.31 -22.75 -19.08
CA GLY A 210 24.77 -21.58 -19.73
C GLY A 210 25.44 -21.32 -21.08
N SER A 211 25.11 -22.08 -22.12
CA SER A 211 25.31 -21.66 -23.51
C SER A 211 24.02 -21.04 -24.04
N LEU A 212 24.17 -19.81 -24.53
CA LEU A 212 23.20 -19.04 -25.32
C LEU A 212 22.65 -19.83 -26.53
#